data_AF-A0AA96P353-F1
#
_entry.id   AF-A0AA96P353-F1
#
_cell.length_a   1.000
_cell.length_b   1.000
_cell.length_c   1.000
_cell.angle_alpha   90.00
_cell.angle_beta   90.00
_cell.angle_gamma   90.00
#
_symmetry.space_group_name_H-M   'P 1'
#
loop_
_entity.id
_entity.type
_entity.pdbx_description
1 polymer ?
#
loop_
_entity_poly.entity_id
_entity_poly.type
_entity_poly.pdbx_seq_one_letter_code
_entity_poly.pdbx_strand_id
1 'polypeptide(L)' 'MSTVFEKLIAKYAERGDFERLRGYKTDRMAILRSIQDGTYEKMHLISDADPVSMVAEIERELACIDAALKKQH' A
#
# COMPACT_ATOMS: atom_id res chain seq x y z
N MET A 1 1.12 9.86 8.70
CA MET A 1 0.00 9.13 8.07
C MET A 1 -0.51 9.98 6.91
N SER A 2 -0.37 9.52 5.67
CA SER A 2 -1.13 10.14 4.59
C SER A 2 -2.59 9.74 4.76
N THR A 3 -3.34 10.56 5.51
CA THR A 3 -4.78 10.38 5.77
C THR A 3 -5.60 10.24 4.49
N VAL A 4 -5.02 10.60 3.34
CA VAL A 4 -5.64 10.50 2.02
C VAL A 4 -5.75 9.05 1.56
N PHE A 5 -4.71 8.23 1.73
CA PHE A 5 -4.73 6.83 1.27
C PHE A 5 -5.78 6.01 2.03
N GLU A 6 -5.78 6.12 3.36
CA GLU A 6 -6.73 5.39 4.20
C GLU A 6 -8.19 5.78 3.89
N LYS A 7 -8.46 7.08 3.71
CA LYS A 7 -9.78 7.57 3.30
C LYS A 7 -10.18 7.04 1.92
N LEU A 8 -9.23 6.94 0.99
CA LEU A 8 -9.47 6.41 -0.34
C LEU A 8 -9.86 4.93 -0.29
N ILE A 9 -9.09 4.12 0.44
CA ILE A 9 -9.36 2.69 0.65
C ILE A 9 -10.71 2.47 1.35
N ALA A 10 -11.01 3.25 2.39
CA ALA A 10 -12.30 3.20 3.08
C ALA A 10 -13.47 3.49 2.11
N LYS A 11 -13.34 4.52 1.27
CA LYS A 11 -14.35 4.89 0.28
C LYS A 11 -14.60 3.80 -0.78
N TYR A 12 -13.57 3.08 -1.21
CA TYR A 12 -13.76 1.95 -2.12
C TYR A 12 -14.45 0.77 -1.43
N ALA A 13 -14.09 0.48 -0.18
CA ALA A 13 -14.76 -0.56 0.61
C ALA A 13 -16.24 -0.26 0.82
N GLU A 14 -16.59 0.98 1.17
CA GLU A 14 -17.98 1.44 1.33
C GLU A 14 -18.81 1.29 0.05
N ARG A 15 -18.17 1.43 -1.12
CA ARG A 15 -18.81 1.30 -2.43
C ARG A 15 -18.87 -0.14 -2.95
N GLY A 16 -18.27 -1.09 -2.22
CA GLY A 16 -18.12 -2.47 -2.68
C GLY A 16 -17.15 -2.63 -3.85
N ASP A 17 -16.27 -1.65 -4.11
CA ASP A 17 -15.29 -1.66 -5.20
C ASP A 17 -14.06 -2.50 -4.81
N PHE A 18 -14.30 -3.79 -4.53
CA PHE A 18 -13.29 -4.71 -4.01
C PHE A 18 -12.28 -5.14 -5.08
N GLU A 19 -12.65 -5.12 -6.37
CA GLU A 19 -11.71 -5.37 -7.46
C GLU A 19 -10.62 -4.31 -7.50
N ARG A 20 -11.00 -3.05 -7.32
CA ARG A 20 -10.03 -1.95 -7.27
C ARG A 20 -9.13 -2.05 -6.04
N LEU A 21 -9.67 -2.44 -4.89
CA LEU A 21 -8.86 -2.73 -3.69
C LEU A 21 -7.85 -3.86 -3.92
N ARG A 22 -8.25 -4.93 -4.62
CA ARG A 22 -7.32 -5.99 -5.03
C ARG A 22 -6.23 -5.49 -5.97
N GLY A 23 -6.57 -4.59 -6.90
CA GLY A 23 -5.60 -3.91 -7.77
C GLY A 23 -4.54 -3.15 -6.97
N TYR A 24 -4.97 -2.29 -6.03
CA TYR A 24 -4.04 -1.57 -5.15
C TYR A 24 -3.16 -2.51 -4.33
N LYS A 25 -3.71 -3.64 -3.83
CA LYS A 25 -2.93 -4.64 -3.11
C LYS A 25 -1.83 -5.22 -3.97
N THR A 26 -2.15 -5.65 -5.19
CA THR A 26 -1.18 -6.20 -6.15
C THR A 26 -0.08 -5.19 -6.45
N ASP A 27 -0.45 -3.93 -6.71
CA ASP A 27 0.53 -2.87 -7.00
C ASP A 27 1.48 -2.65 -5.82
N ARG A 28 0.96 -2.58 -4.59
CA ARG A 28 1.78 -2.40 -3.39
C ARG A 28 2.69 -3.59 -3.11
N MET A 29 2.21 -4.81 -3.32
CA MET A 29 3.04 -6.02 -3.22
C MET A 29 4.16 -6.03 -4.27
N ALA A 30 3.88 -5.61 -5.50
CA ALA A 30 4.88 -5.53 -6.57
C ALA A 30 5.98 -4.51 -6.24
N ILE A 31 5.60 -3.34 -5.71
CA ILE A 31 6.57 -2.32 -5.26
C ILE A 31 7.42 -2.88 -4.11
N LEU A 32 6.80 -3.45 -3.08
CA LEU A 32 7.50 -4.03 -1.93
C LEU A 32 8.53 -5.07 -2.38
N ARG A 33 8.11 -5.98 -3.27
CA ARG A 33 8.99 -7.00 -3.83
C ARG A 33 10.14 -6.40 -4.62
N SER A 34 9.89 -5.40 -5.47
CA SER A 34 10.95 -4.73 -6.23
C SER A 34 11.97 -4.02 -5.33
N ILE A 35 11.55 -3.52 -4.15
CA ILE A 35 12.47 -2.94 -3.16
C ILE A 35 13.32 -4.03 -2.52
N GLN A 36 12.70 -5.14 -2.11
CA GLN A 36 13.39 -6.30 -1.51
C GLN A 36 14.39 -6.95 -2.48
N ASP A 37 14.02 -7.03 -3.75
CA ASP A 37 14.86 -7.57 -4.83
C ASP A 37 15.92 -6.56 -5.31
N GLY A 38 15.89 -5.32 -4.82
CA GLY A 38 16.82 -4.24 -5.21
C GLY A 38 16.61 -3.72 -6.64
N THR A 39 15.50 -4.07 -7.29
CA THR A 39 15.18 -3.69 -8.68
C THR A 39 14.23 -2.50 -8.78
N TYR A 40 13.89 -1.86 -7.66
CA TYR A 40 13.00 -0.71 -7.66
C TYR A 40 13.67 0.48 -8.34
N GLU A 41 13.06 1.01 -9.40
CA GLU A 41 13.68 2.06 -10.23
C GLU A 41 14.05 3.34 -9.46
N LYS A 42 13.39 3.56 -8.32
CA LYS A 42 13.56 4.73 -7.45
C LYS A 42 14.27 4.38 -6.14
N MET A 43 15.11 3.35 -6.10
CA MET A 43 15.93 3.03 -4.92
C MET A 43 16.69 4.25 -4.38
N HIS A 44 17.14 5.16 -5.25
CA HIS A 44 17.82 6.41 -4.86
C HIS A 44 16.94 7.41 -4.07
N LEU A 45 15.62 7.23 -4.07
CA LEU A 45 14.66 8.04 -3.30
C LEU A 45 14.32 7.39 -1.95
N ILE A 46 14.81 6.18 -1.68
CA ILE A 46 14.62 5.49 -0.40
C ILE A 46 15.85 5.83 0.44
N SER A 47 15.69 6.72 1.42
CA SER A 47 16.78 7.11 2.31
C SER A 47 16.66 6.36 3.63
N ASP A 48 17.77 5.79 4.09
CA ASP A 48 17.85 5.23 5.46
C ASP A 48 17.73 6.31 6.54
N ALA A 49 17.89 7.59 6.17
CA ALA A 49 17.70 8.73 7.06
C ALA A 49 16.22 9.18 7.14
N ASP A 50 15.32 8.59 6.36
CA ASP A 50 13.91 8.91 6.45
C ASP A 50 13.36 8.44 7.80
N PRO A 51 12.63 9.29 8.55
CA PRO A 51 12.06 8.91 9.85
C PRO A 51 11.03 7.78 9.74
N VAL A 52 10.57 7.50 8.52
CA VAL A 52 9.74 6.37 8.16
C VAL A 52 10.27 5.77 6.87
N SER A 53 10.65 4.49 6.88
CA SER A 53 11.10 3.82 5.66
C SER A 53 9.93 3.58 4.70
N MET A 54 10.21 3.70 3.40
CA MET A 54 9.23 3.43 2.34
C MET A 54 8.62 2.02 2.46
N VAL A 55 9.41 1.03 2.88
CA VAL A 55 8.95 -0.33 3.17
C VAL A 55 7.87 -0.32 4.25
N ALA A 56 8.11 0.37 5.37
CA ALA A 56 7.14 0.47 6.46
C ALA A 56 5.88 1.28 6.08
N GLU A 57 5.94 2.16 5.09
CA GLU A 57 4.73 2.81 4.54
C GLU A 57 3.92 1.84 3.69
N ILE A 58 4.57 1.10 2.79
CA ILE A 58 3.90 0.11 1.93
C ILE A 58 3.27 -1.01 2.76
N GLU A 59 3.94 -1.51 3.80
CA GLU A 59 3.39 -2.50 4.72
C GLU A 59 2.14 -1.99 5.44
N ARG A 60 2.14 -0.71 5.86
CA ARG A 60 0.97 -0.07 6.46
C ARG A 60 -0.18 0.09 5.47
N GLU A 61 0.11 0.49 4.24
CA GLU A 61 -0.89 0.58 3.18
C GLU A 61 -1.52 -0.77 2.86
N LEU A 62 -0.71 -1.84 2.79
CA LEU A 62 -1.18 -3.22 2.61
C LEU A 62 -2.11 -3.64 3.75
N ALA A 63 -1.76 -3.35 5.00
CA ALA A 63 -2.61 -3.64 6.16
C ALA A 63 -3.97 -2.90 6.09
N CYS A 64 -3.99 -1.65 5.61
CA CYS A 64 -5.22 -0.88 5.41
C CYS A 64 -6.11 -1.52 4.32
N ILE A 65 -5.52 -1.92 3.19
CA ILE A 65 -6.25 -2.59 2.11
C ILE A 65 -6.82 -3.94 2.61
N ASP A 66 -6.03 -4.72 3.34
CA ASP A 66 -6.48 -6.01 3.88
C ASP A 66 -7.62 -5.86 4.89
N ALA A 67 -7.57 -4.85 5.74
CA ALA A 67 -8.68 -4.53 6.65
C ALA A 67 -9.95 -4.14 5.88
N ALA A 68 -9.82 -3.43 4.77
CA ALA A 68 -10.94 -3.05 3.90
C ALA A 68 -11.53 -4.24 3.14
N LEU A 69 -10.69 -5.13 2.60
CA LEU A 69 -11.13 -6.35 1.90
C LEU A 69 -11.87 -7.32 2.84
N LYS A 70 -11.51 -7.37 4.12
CA LYS A 70 -12.25 -8.17 5.13
C LYS A 70 -13.70 -7.70 5.35
N LYS A 71 -14.07 -6.49 4.90
CA LYS A 71 -15.46 -6.00 4.95
C LYS A 71 -16.34 -6.55 3.82
N GLN A 72 -15.79 -7.37 2.91
CA GLN A 72 -16.56 -8.10 1.89
C GLN A 72 -17.46 -9.20 2.49
N HIS A 73 -17.34 -9.48 3.79
CA HIS A 73 -18.09 -10.50 4.53
C HIS A 73 -19.48 -10.04 4.96
#